data_AF-A0A918AFH5-F1
#
_entry.id   AF-A0A918AFH5-F1
#
_cell.length_a   1.000
_cell.length_b   1.000
_cell.length_c   1.000
_cell.angle_alpha   90.00
_cell.angle_beta   90.00
_cell.angle_gamma   90.00
#
_symmetry.space_group_name_H-M   'P 1'
#
loop_
_entity.id
_entity.type
_entity.pdbx_description
1 polymer ?
#
loop_
_entity_poly.entity_id
_entity_poly.type
_entity_poly.pdbx_seq_one_letter_code
_entity_poly.pdbx_strand_id
1 'polypeptide(L)'
;MNPWNESVLTKSVVDRGISQWATMAGDMERDVPKLTAELLRCLEATPWGNHAEGQAFQASHLGDGGPTDLINRCEKLVKDIAELGDGMRASVDNTLGAHSANAQDWAGMGRTFEA
;
A
#
# COMPACT_ATOMS: atom_id res chain seq x y z
N MET A 1 15.33 28.19 16.42
CA MET A 1 14.44 27.21 15.73
C MET A 1 13.40 26.78 16.76
N ASN A 2 12.11 27.06 16.54
CA ASN A 2 11.07 26.74 17.52
C ASN A 2 10.79 25.22 17.49
N PRO A 3 11.01 24.48 18.59
CA PRO A 3 10.77 23.03 18.64
C PRO A 3 9.28 22.66 18.50
N TRP A 4 8.38 23.64 18.60
CA TRP A 4 6.93 23.50 18.46
C TRP A 4 6.40 23.92 17.10
N ASN A 5 7.24 23.96 16.06
CA ASN A 5 6.74 24.15 14.70
C ASN A 5 5.93 22.90 14.29
N GLU A 6 4.61 23.00 14.40
CA GLU A 6 3.64 21.94 14.08
C GLU A 6 3.86 21.33 12.69
N SER A 7 4.34 22.11 11.72
CA SER A 7 4.64 21.60 10.37
C SER A 7 5.81 20.59 10.35
N VAL A 8 6.84 20.82 11.18
CA VAL A 8 8.01 19.94 11.29
C VAL A 8 7.66 18.66 12.04
N LEU A 9 6.88 18.78 13.12
CA LEU A 9 6.38 17.62 13.87
C LEU A 9 5.47 16.75 12.99
N THR A 10 4.53 17.37 12.27
CA THR A 10 3.61 16.67 11.35
C THR A 10 4.36 15.94 10.23
N LYS A 11 5.35 16.58 9.59
CA LYS A 11 6.16 15.94 8.54
C LYS A 11 6.87 14.69 9.08
N SER A 12 7.51 14.79 10.25
CA SER A 12 8.26 13.66 10.83
C SER A 12 7.40 12.44 11.18
N VAL A 13 6.15 12.66 11.63
CA VAL A 13 5.20 11.57 11.93
C VAL A 13 4.74 10.90 10.65
N VAL A 14 4.43 11.71 9.62
CA VAL A 14 4.01 11.22 8.31
C VAL A 14 5.12 10.43 7.62
N ASP A 15 6.36 10.95 7.63
CA ASP A 15 7.52 10.26 7.06
C ASP A 15 7.74 8.88 7.71
N ARG A 16 7.61 8.80 9.05
CA ARG A 16 7.70 7.53 9.77
C ARG A 16 6.59 6.55 9.36
N GLY A 17 5.35 7.02 9.24
CA GLY A 17 4.23 6.21 8.79
C GLY A 17 4.44 5.66 7.38
N ILE A 18 4.91 6.51 6.45
CA ILE A 18 5.23 6.11 5.09
C ILE A 18 6.38 5.08 5.07
N SER A 19 7.41 5.23 5.90
CA SER A 19 8.49 4.23 6.00
C SER A 19 8.00 2.87 6.50
N GLN A 20 7.10 2.85 7.50
CA GLN A 20 6.50 1.62 7.99
C GLN A 20 5.60 0.97 6.93
N TRP A 21 4.82 1.78 6.23
CA TRP A 21 4.00 1.34 5.10
C TRP A 21 4.85 0.71 4.00
N ALA A 22 5.93 1.37 3.57
CA ALA A 22 6.82 0.88 2.52
C ALA A 22 7.48 -0.45 2.91
N THR A 23 7.85 -0.61 4.19
CA THR A 23 8.38 -1.87 4.71
C THR A 23 7.34 -2.99 4.61
N MET A 24 6.12 -2.74 5.10
CA MET A 24 5.01 -3.69 5.04
C MET A 24 4.65 -4.06 3.58
N ALA A 25 4.58 -3.07 2.68
CA ALA A 25 4.30 -3.29 1.27
C ALA A 25 5.38 -4.16 0.61
N GLY A 26 6.66 -3.87 0.89
CA GLY A 26 7.77 -4.68 0.38
C GLY A 26 7.78 -6.12 0.93
N ASP A 27 7.39 -6.31 2.19
CA ASP A 27 7.21 -7.66 2.76
C ASP A 27 6.07 -8.42 2.05
N MET A 28 4.94 -7.74 1.79
CA MET A 28 3.82 -8.32 1.06
C MET A 28 4.19 -8.69 -0.39
N GLU A 29 4.85 -7.79 -1.13
CA GLU A 29 5.32 -8.05 -2.51
C GLU A 29 6.28 -9.25 -2.57
N ARG A 30 7.08 -9.45 -1.52
CA ARG A 30 8.02 -10.57 -1.43
C ARG A 30 7.33 -11.89 -1.08
N ASP A 31 6.38 -11.88 -0.14
CA ASP A 31 5.89 -13.10 0.49
C ASP A 31 4.59 -13.63 -0.13
N VAL A 32 3.72 -12.75 -0.66
CA VAL A 32 2.48 -13.17 -1.32
C VAL A 32 2.73 -14.09 -2.53
N PRO A 33 3.69 -13.82 -3.43
CA PRO A 33 3.96 -14.73 -4.55
C PRO A 33 4.38 -16.14 -4.10
N LYS A 34 5.10 -16.24 -2.98
CA LYS A 34 5.54 -17.54 -2.42
C LYS A 34 4.34 -18.33 -1.89
N LEU A 35 3.45 -17.67 -1.16
CA LEU A 35 2.23 -18.28 -0.61
C LEU A 35 1.27 -18.69 -1.73
N THR A 36 1.13 -17.86 -2.77
CA THR A 36 0.37 -18.20 -3.98
C THR A 36 0.92 -19.46 -4.66
N ALA A 37 2.25 -19.53 -4.84
CA ALA A 37 2.88 -20.71 -5.44
C ALA A 37 2.68 -21.97 -4.60
N GLU A 38 2.76 -21.87 -3.27
CA GLU A 38 2.50 -22.99 -2.38
C GLU A 38 1.05 -23.46 -2.43
N LEU A 39 0.09 -22.53 -2.46
CA LEU A 39 -1.33 -22.84 -2.61
C LEU A 39 -1.60 -23.56 -3.92
N LEU A 40 -1.08 -23.05 -5.04
CA LEU A 40 -1.24 -23.68 -6.36
C LEU A 40 -0.65 -25.09 -6.38
N ARG A 41 0.55 -25.28 -5.81
CA ARG A 41 1.18 -26.60 -5.69
C ARG A 41 0.32 -27.59 -4.89
N CYS A 42 -0.29 -27.14 -3.79
CA CYS A 42 -1.20 -27.96 -3.00
C CYS A 42 -2.48 -28.33 -3.76
N LEU A 43 -2.99 -27.41 -4.57
CA LEU A 43 -4.17 -27.65 -5.42
C LEU A 43 -3.85 -28.65 -6.55
N GLU A 44 -2.69 -28.50 -7.21
CA GLU A 44 -2.24 -29.41 -8.27
C GLU A 44 -2.00 -30.84 -7.77
N ALA A 45 -1.60 -31.00 -6.50
CA ALA A 45 -1.44 -32.31 -5.89
C ALA A 45 -2.75 -33.11 -5.79
N THR A 46 -3.91 -32.48 -6.04
CA THR A 46 -5.25 -33.09 -6.06
C THR A 46 -5.50 -34.13 -4.94
N PRO A 47 -5.18 -33.80 -3.67
CA PRO A 47 -5.22 -34.77 -2.56
C PRO A 47 -6.62 -35.34 -2.29
N TRP A 48 -7.67 -34.67 -2.80
CA TRP A 48 -9.07 -35.08 -2.70
C TRP A 48 -9.47 -36.20 -3.69
N GLY A 49 -8.64 -36.51 -4.68
CA GLY A 49 -8.88 -37.59 -5.65
C GLY A 49 -10.08 -37.38 -6.58
N ASN A 50 -10.40 -38.39 -7.40
CA ASN A 50 -11.45 -38.31 -8.42
C ASN A 50 -12.75 -39.03 -8.03
N HIS A 51 -12.88 -39.44 -6.77
CA HIS A 51 -14.09 -40.08 -6.24
C HIS A 51 -15.20 -39.04 -5.99
N ALA A 52 -16.42 -39.49 -5.68
CA ALA A 52 -17.59 -38.62 -5.54
C ALA A 52 -17.37 -37.48 -4.54
N GLU A 53 -16.63 -37.76 -3.46
CA GLU A 53 -16.24 -36.80 -2.43
C GLU A 53 -15.28 -35.74 -2.97
N GLY A 54 -14.29 -36.16 -3.76
CA GLY A 54 -13.32 -35.26 -4.39
C GLY A 54 -13.96 -34.37 -5.45
N GLN A 55 -14.91 -34.91 -6.24
CA GLN A 55 -15.67 -34.14 -7.22
C GLN A 55 -16.62 -33.12 -6.54
N ALA A 56 -17.27 -33.50 -5.44
CA ALA A 56 -18.10 -32.58 -4.65
C ALA A 56 -17.26 -31.46 -4.01
N PHE A 57 -16.04 -31.77 -3.55
CA PHE A 57 -15.10 -30.77 -3.07
C PHE A 57 -14.70 -29.80 -4.20
N GLN A 58 -14.31 -30.30 -5.38
CA GLN A 58 -13.97 -29.44 -6.52
C GLN A 58 -15.14 -28.53 -6.91
N ALA A 59 -16.35 -29.06 -7.01
CA ALA A 59 -17.53 -28.29 -7.39
C ALA A 59 -17.87 -27.20 -6.35
N SER A 60 -17.69 -27.47 -5.06
CA SER A 60 -18.05 -26.53 -3.98
C SER A 60 -16.95 -25.52 -3.64
N HIS A 61 -15.68 -25.94 -3.65
CA HIS A 61 -14.54 -25.14 -3.19
C HIS A 61 -13.70 -24.54 -4.32
N LEU A 62 -13.75 -25.13 -5.53
CA LEU A 62 -13.06 -24.60 -6.71
C LEU A 62 -14.02 -24.03 -7.77
N GLY A 63 -15.33 -24.13 -7.53
CA GLY A 63 -16.36 -23.49 -8.36
C GLY A 63 -16.33 -21.96 -8.27
N ASP A 64 -16.95 -21.28 -9.25
CA ASP A 64 -17.12 -19.83 -9.31
C ASP A 64 -15.85 -19.01 -9.04
N GLY A 65 -14.77 -19.32 -9.77
CA GLY A 65 -13.49 -18.59 -9.69
C GLY A 65 -12.54 -19.12 -8.61
N GLY A 66 -13.07 -19.77 -7.57
CA GLY A 66 -12.30 -20.56 -6.60
C GLY A 66 -11.06 -19.87 -6.03
N PRO A 67 -9.98 -20.62 -5.76
CA PRO A 67 -8.72 -20.07 -5.28
C PRO A 67 -8.06 -19.07 -6.24
N THR A 68 -8.30 -19.20 -7.55
CA THR A 68 -7.74 -18.30 -8.57
C THR A 68 -8.25 -16.87 -8.41
N ASP A 69 -9.55 -16.69 -8.14
CA ASP A 69 -10.12 -15.37 -7.90
C ASP A 69 -9.58 -14.73 -6.61
N LEU A 70 -9.36 -15.54 -5.57
CA LEU A 70 -8.73 -15.08 -4.35
C LEU A 70 -7.29 -14.62 -4.61
N ILE A 71 -6.51 -15.42 -5.35
CA ILE A 71 -5.13 -15.09 -5.73
C ILE A 71 -5.10 -13.76 -6.50
N ASN A 72 -5.92 -13.62 -7.54
CA ASN A 72 -5.99 -12.41 -8.35
C ASN A 72 -6.34 -11.16 -7.50
N ARG A 73 -7.28 -11.30 -6.56
CA ARG A 73 -7.65 -10.22 -5.64
C ARG A 73 -6.52 -9.87 -4.67
N CYS A 74 -5.82 -10.87 -4.15
CA CYS A 74 -4.67 -10.68 -3.27
C CYS A 74 -3.53 -9.96 -4.01
N GLU A 75 -3.16 -10.40 -5.21
CA GLU A 75 -2.14 -9.74 -6.03
C GLU A 75 -2.50 -8.30 -6.34
N LYS A 76 -3.76 -8.05 -6.72
CA LYS A 76 -4.25 -6.69 -6.95
C LYS A 76 -4.15 -5.84 -5.67
N LEU A 77 -4.56 -6.37 -4.53
CA LEU A 77 -4.54 -5.64 -3.27
C LEU A 77 -3.11 -5.26 -2.86
N VAL A 78 -2.15 -6.17 -3.01
CA VAL A 78 -0.73 -5.88 -2.71
C VAL A 78 -0.22 -4.73 -3.58
N LYS A 79 -0.53 -4.76 -4.89
CA LYS A 79 -0.17 -3.69 -5.80
C LYS A 79 -0.82 -2.35 -5.43
N ASP A 80 -2.13 -2.36 -5.15
CA ASP A 80 -2.87 -1.16 -4.76
C ASP A 80 -2.30 -0.56 -3.45
N ILE A 81 -1.87 -1.41 -2.49
CA ILE A 81 -1.20 -0.99 -1.25
C ILE A 81 0.14 -0.32 -1.54
N ALA A 82 0.97 -0.89 -2.42
CA ALA A 82 2.26 -0.31 -2.78
C ALA A 82 2.08 1.06 -3.45
N GLU A 83 1.20 1.17 -4.44
CA GLU A 83 0.93 2.41 -5.18
C GLU A 83 0.38 3.53 -4.28
N LEU A 84 -0.48 3.20 -3.31
CA LEU A 84 -1.05 4.19 -2.38
C LEU A 84 0.01 4.83 -1.48
N GLY A 85 1.05 4.09 -1.11
CA GLY A 85 2.18 4.60 -0.33
C GLY A 85 2.92 5.74 -1.04
N ASP A 86 3.23 5.55 -2.32
CA ASP A 86 3.88 6.57 -3.16
C ASP A 86 2.97 7.79 -3.39
N GLY A 87 1.68 7.57 -3.61
CA GLY A 87 0.68 8.62 -3.76
C GLY A 87 0.58 9.51 -2.51
N MET A 88 0.58 8.92 -1.32
CA MET A 88 0.57 9.67 -0.06
C MET A 88 1.83 10.51 0.11
N ARG A 89 3.01 9.97 -0.22
CA ARG A 89 4.28 10.72 -0.15
C ARG A 89 4.24 11.95 -1.04
N ALA A 90 3.86 11.77 -2.30
CA ALA A 90 3.74 12.87 -3.25
C ALA A 90 2.73 13.94 -2.79
N SER A 91 1.58 13.52 -2.26
CA SER A 91 0.55 14.44 -1.76
C SER A 91 1.06 15.32 -0.60
N VAL A 92 1.79 14.70 0.34
CA VAL A 92 2.36 15.39 1.51
C VAL A 92 3.45 16.36 1.08
N ASP A 93 4.38 15.94 0.24
CA ASP A 93 5.46 16.80 -0.24
C ASP A 93 4.92 17.98 -1.06
N ASN A 94 3.90 17.77 -1.89
CA ASN A 94 3.22 18.84 -2.62
C ASN A 94 2.55 19.85 -1.67
N THR A 95 1.85 19.37 -0.64
CA THR A 95 1.16 20.23 0.33
C THR A 95 2.16 21.08 1.12
N LEU A 96 3.26 20.48 1.57
CA LEU A 96 4.33 21.20 2.27
C LEU A 96 5.03 22.20 1.36
N GLY A 97 5.27 21.84 0.09
CA GLY A 97 5.80 22.73 -0.92
C GLY A 97 4.92 23.96 -1.13
N ALA A 98 3.60 23.76 -1.34
CA ALA A 98 2.64 24.84 -1.49
C ALA A 98 2.57 25.74 -0.25
N HIS A 99 2.60 25.16 0.95
CA HIS A 99 2.64 25.93 2.19
C HIS A 99 3.90 26.80 2.30
N SER A 100 5.05 26.25 1.92
CA SER A 100 6.33 26.99 1.94
C SER A 100 6.36 28.13 0.92
N ALA A 101 5.80 27.93 -0.27
CA ALA A 101 5.70 28.96 -1.31
C ALA A 101 4.80 30.11 -0.85
N ASN A 102 3.62 29.78 -0.31
CA ASN A 102 2.71 30.78 0.25
C ASN A 102 3.40 31.59 1.37
N ALA A 103 4.10 30.92 2.30
CA ALA A 103 4.81 31.62 3.37
C ALA A 103 5.89 32.58 2.85
N GLN A 104 6.59 32.22 1.76
CA GLN A 104 7.58 33.08 1.11
C GLN A 104 6.93 34.30 0.45
N ASP A 105 5.79 34.11 -0.23
CA ASP A 105 5.04 35.21 -0.86
C ASP A 105 4.53 36.23 0.17
N TRP A 106 3.95 35.76 1.27
CA TRP A 106 3.52 36.61 2.39
C TRP A 106 4.70 37.37 3.02
N ALA A 107 5.85 36.71 3.21
CA ALA A 107 7.07 37.35 3.73
C ALA A 107 7.71 38.33 2.72
N GLY A 108 7.48 38.15 1.42
CA GLY A 108 7.86 39.09 0.37
C GLY A 108 6.99 40.35 0.39
N MET A 109 5.68 40.19 0.48
CA MET A 109 4.72 41.31 0.53
C MET A 109 4.85 42.16 1.80
N GLY A 110 5.12 41.54 2.96
CA GLY A 110 5.36 42.28 4.21
C GLY A 110 6.58 43.20 4.13
N ARG A 111 7.64 42.77 3.45
CA ARG A 111 8.87 43.57 3.26
C ARG A 111 8.70 44.73 2.29
N THR A 112 7.77 44.65 1.35
CA THR A 112 7.44 45.76 0.43
C THR A 112 6.55 46.83 1.06
N PHE A 113 5.88 46.56 2.18
CA PHE A 113 5.02 47.52 2.87
C PHE A 113 5.72 48.34 3.96
N GLU A 114 6.95 47.94 4.37
CA GLU A 114 7.75 48.61 5.40
C GLU A 114 8.91 49.47 4.82
N ALA A 115 9.02 49.60 3.49
CA ALA A 115 10.02 50.42 2.79
C ALA A 115 9.37 51.66 2.16
#